data_AF-A0A418GNJ9-F1
#
_entry.id   AF-A0A418GNJ9-F1
#
_cell.length_a   1.000
_cell.length_b   1.000
_cell.length_c   1.000
_cell.angle_alpha   90.00
_cell.angle_beta   90.00
_cell.angle_gamma   90.00
#
_symmetry.space_group_name_H-M   'P 1'
#
loop_
_entity.id
_entity.type
_entity.pdbx_description
1 polymer ?
#
loop_
_entity_poly.entity_id
_entity_poly.type
_entity_poly.pdbx_seq_one_letter_code
_entity_poly.pdbx_strand_id
1 'polypeptide(L)'
;PQTFSEQKLDEALYHGAVLRVRPKAMTVAVIIAGLLPILWGTGAGSEVMSRIAAPMIGGMITAPLLSLFIIPAAYKLMWLHRHRVRK
;
A
#
# COMPACT_ATOMS: atom_id res chain seq x y z
N PRO A 1 29.10 -6.80 -16.90
CA PRO A 1 28.25 -6.17 -15.86
C PRO A 1 27.71 -4.80 -16.33
N GLN A 2 26.67 -4.80 -17.17
CA GLN A 2 26.01 -3.60 -17.73
C GLN A 2 24.56 -3.45 -17.22
N THR A 3 24.34 -3.56 -15.92
CA THR A 3 22.99 -3.73 -15.32
C THR A 3 22.46 -2.53 -14.55
N PHE A 4 23.11 -1.35 -14.58
CA PHE A 4 22.73 -0.20 -13.75
C PHE A 4 22.44 1.07 -14.57
N SER A 5 21.47 1.01 -15.50
CA SER A 5 20.90 2.24 -16.09
C SER A 5 19.60 2.60 -15.37
N GLU A 6 19.29 3.89 -15.27
CA GLU A 6 18.04 4.38 -14.63
C GLU A 6 16.78 3.75 -15.25
N GLN A 7 16.82 3.49 -16.57
CA GLN A 7 15.73 2.83 -17.30
C GLN A 7 15.47 1.39 -16.80
N LYS A 8 16.54 0.61 -16.53
CA LYS A 8 16.40 -0.75 -15.97
C LYS A 8 15.87 -0.72 -14.53
N LEU A 9 16.19 0.32 -13.76
CA LEU A 9 15.66 0.49 -12.40
C LEU A 9 14.15 0.79 -12.43
N ASP A 10 13.71 1.66 -13.34
CA ASP A 10 12.29 1.98 -13.50
C ASP A 10 11.48 0.77 -13.98
N GLU A 11 12.02 -0.04 -14.90
CA GLU A 11 11.41 -1.30 -15.33
C GLU A 11 11.29 -2.31 -14.19
N ALA A 12 12.35 -2.48 -13.39
CA ALA A 12 12.33 -3.36 -12.22
C ALA A 12 11.33 -2.89 -11.14
N LEU A 13 11.24 -1.58 -10.92
CA LEU A 13 10.28 -0.98 -10.00
C LEU A 13 8.84 -1.17 -10.48
N TYR A 14 8.59 -0.99 -11.78
CA TYR A 14 7.27 -1.22 -12.37
C TYR A 14 6.85 -2.68 -12.23
N HIS A 15 7.72 -3.61 -12.61
CA HIS A 15 7.46 -5.04 -12.50
C HIS A 15 7.19 -5.44 -11.03
N GLY A 16 8.01 -4.96 -10.10
CA GLY A 16 7.82 -5.18 -8.67
C GLY A 16 6.55 -4.54 -8.10
N ALA A 17 6.13 -3.38 -8.62
CA ALA A 17 4.89 -2.72 -8.21
C ALA A 17 3.66 -3.54 -8.64
N VAL A 18 3.61 -3.99 -9.90
CA VAL A 18 2.50 -4.80 -10.45
C VAL A 18 2.31 -6.09 -9.67
N LEU A 19 3.39 -6.78 -9.30
CA LEU A 19 3.34 -8.02 -8.50
C LEU A 19 2.68 -7.81 -7.13
N ARG A 20 2.68 -6.59 -6.59
CA ARG A 20 2.09 -6.25 -5.29
C ARG A 20 0.64 -5.81 -5.38
N VAL A 21 0.16 -5.40 -6.57
CA VAL A 21 -1.21 -4.89 -6.74
C VAL A 21 -2.23 -5.97 -6.43
N ARG A 22 -2.12 -7.16 -7.02
CA ARG A 22 -3.09 -8.24 -6.82
C ARG A 22 -3.15 -8.71 -5.34
N PRO A 23 -2.02 -8.99 -4.66
CA PRO A 23 -2.03 -9.33 -3.24
C PRO A 23 -2.58 -8.21 -2.34
N LYS A 24 -2.22 -6.93 -2.58
CA LYS A 24 -2.75 -5.81 -1.79
C LYS A 24 -4.25 -5.62 -2.01
N ALA A 25 -4.72 -5.72 -3.26
CA ALA A 25 -6.13 -5.62 -3.56
C ALA A 25 -6.94 -6.71 -2.85
N MET A 26 -6.42 -7.94 -2.79
CA MET A 26 -7.05 -9.04 -2.07
C MET A 26 -7.19 -8.73 -0.57
N THR A 27 -6.13 -8.24 0.08
CA THR A 27 -6.20 -7.92 1.52
C THR A 27 -7.16 -6.77 1.80
N VAL A 28 -7.12 -5.70 0.99
CA VAL A 28 -8.06 -4.58 1.12
C VAL A 28 -9.49 -5.07 0.94
N ALA A 29 -9.77 -5.88 -0.08
CA ALA A 29 -11.11 -6.38 -0.36
C ALA A 29 -11.66 -7.22 0.80
N VAL A 30 -10.88 -8.16 1.33
CA VAL A 30 -11.31 -9.03 2.44
C VAL A 30 -11.53 -8.22 3.71
N ILE A 31 -10.66 -7.26 4.02
CA ILE A 31 -10.80 -6.44 5.24
C ILE A 31 -12.03 -5.53 5.14
N ILE A 32 -12.23 -4.85 4.00
CA ILE A 32 -13.43 -4.04 3.80
C ILE A 32 -14.68 -4.91 3.87
N ALA A 33 -14.71 -6.04 3.17
CA ALA A 33 -15.87 -6.95 3.18
C ALA A 33 -16.18 -7.50 4.58
N GLY A 34 -15.17 -7.79 5.40
CA GLY A 34 -15.35 -8.28 6.77
C GLY A 34 -15.79 -7.20 7.76
N LEU A 35 -15.38 -5.95 7.55
CA LEU A 35 -15.71 -4.83 8.44
C LEU A 35 -17.02 -4.11 8.04
N LEU A 36 -17.45 -4.24 6.78
CA LEU A 36 -18.65 -3.57 6.28
C LEU A 36 -19.93 -3.90 7.07
N PRO A 37 -20.21 -5.16 7.45
CA PRO A 37 -21.39 -5.50 8.24
C PRO A 37 -21.31 -4.92 9.67
N ILE A 38 -20.11 -4.82 10.23
CA ILE A 38 -19.89 -4.28 11.57
C ILE A 38 -20.18 -2.76 11.57
N LEU A 39 -19.86 -2.09 10.47
CA LEU A 39 -20.09 -0.65 10.29
C LEU A 39 -21.58 -0.30 10.17
N TRP A 40 -22.38 -1.16 9.53
CA TRP A 40 -23.82 -0.94 9.35
C TRP A 40 -24.70 -1.69 10.36
N GLY A 41 -24.10 -2.49 11.24
CA GLY A 41 -24.82 -3.24 12.24
C GLY A 41 -25.63 -2.33 13.17
N THR A 42 -26.92 -2.64 13.34
CA THR A 42 -27.80 -1.97 14.30
C THR A 42 -28.08 -2.92 15.45
N GLY A 43 -27.82 -2.50 16.68
CA GLY A 43 -28.06 -3.33 17.87
C GLY A 43 -27.25 -2.88 19.07
N ALA A 44 -27.42 -3.55 20.21
CA ALA A 44 -26.64 -3.26 21.41
C ALA A 44 -25.13 -3.40 21.13
N GLY A 45 -24.35 -2.38 21.48
CA GLY A 45 -22.88 -2.36 21.27
C GLY A 45 -22.43 -1.95 19.86
N SER A 46 -23.33 -1.72 18.91
CA SER A 46 -22.93 -1.37 17.54
C SER A 46 -22.27 0.01 17.43
N GLU A 47 -22.63 0.94 18.33
CA GLU A 47 -22.00 2.26 18.40
C GLU A 47 -20.49 2.17 18.70
N VAL A 48 -20.11 1.28 19.62
CA VAL A 48 -18.70 1.05 19.96
C VAL A 48 -17.98 0.36 18.81
N MET A 49 -18.58 -0.69 18.26
CA MET A 49 -17.96 -1.48 17.19
C MET A 49 -17.78 -0.66 15.89
N SER A 50 -18.75 0.18 15.53
CA SER A 50 -18.66 1.06 14.36
C SER A 50 -17.55 2.10 14.51
N ARG A 51 -17.35 2.65 15.72
CA ARG A 51 -16.26 3.60 16.01
C ARG A 51 -14.87 2.96 15.90
N ILE A 52 -14.76 1.65 16.12
CA ILE A 52 -13.51 0.90 15.93
C ILE A 52 -13.32 0.55 14.44
N ALA A 53 -14.38 0.11 13.75
CA ALA A 53 -14.32 -0.33 12.36
C ALA A 53 -14.10 0.82 11.35
N ALA A 54 -14.71 1.98 11.59
CA ALA A 54 -14.63 3.14 10.69
C ALA A 54 -13.18 3.60 10.37
N PRO A 55 -12.30 3.86 11.37
CA PRO A 55 -10.91 4.23 11.09
C PRO A 55 -10.11 3.11 10.44
N MET A 56 -10.42 1.85 10.74
CA MET A 56 -9.78 0.70 10.08
C MET A 56 -10.11 0.68 8.57
N ILE A 57 -11.37 0.85 8.19
CA ILE A 57 -11.79 0.90 6.78
C ILE A 57 -11.12 2.10 6.07
N GLY A 58 -11.15 3.29 6.67
CA GLY A 58 -10.50 4.48 6.11
C GLY A 58 -8.99 4.31 5.93
N GLY A 59 -8.31 3.74 6.93
CA GLY A 59 -6.89 3.42 6.87
C GLY A 59 -6.56 2.37 5.82
N MET A 60 -7.41 1.36 5.64
CA MET A 60 -7.21 0.29 4.66
C MET A 60 -7.43 0.72 3.21
N ILE A 61 -8.11 1.83 2.96
CA ILE A 61 -8.18 2.43 1.62
C ILE A 61 -6.90 3.25 1.38
N THR A 62 -6.57 4.12 2.32
CA THR A 62 -5.49 5.10 2.15
C THR A 62 -4.10 4.49 2.26
N ALA A 63 -3.82 3.64 3.25
CA ALA A 63 -2.48 3.11 3.49
C ALA A 63 -1.95 2.21 2.35
N PRO A 64 -2.73 1.29 1.75
CA PRO A 64 -2.28 0.48 0.62
C PRO A 64 -2.04 1.31 -0.65
N LEU A 65 -2.89 2.31 -0.91
CA LEU A 65 -2.71 3.27 -2.00
C LEU A 65 -1.43 4.07 -1.79
N LEU A 66 -1.30 4.77 -0.66
CA LEU A 66 -0.10 5.56 -0.36
C LEU A 66 1.15 4.69 -0.41
N SER A 67 1.14 3.50 0.17
CA SER A 67 2.32 2.62 0.14
C SER A 67 2.67 2.09 -1.25
N LEU A 68 1.73 1.99 -2.20
CA LEU A 68 2.05 1.66 -3.59
C LEU A 68 2.81 2.79 -4.30
N PHE A 69 2.59 4.04 -3.94
CA PHE A 69 3.29 5.20 -4.52
C PHE A 69 4.54 5.59 -3.74
N ILE A 70 4.44 5.67 -2.42
CA ILE A 70 5.50 6.11 -1.50
C ILE A 70 6.69 5.16 -1.54
N ILE A 71 6.46 3.83 -1.50
CA ILE A 71 7.58 2.87 -1.40
C ILE A 71 8.47 2.90 -2.65
N PRO A 72 7.94 2.83 -3.90
CA PRO A 72 8.78 2.95 -5.09
C PRO A 72 9.50 4.29 -5.19
N ALA A 73 8.80 5.39 -4.89
CA ALA A 73 9.38 6.74 -4.94
C ALA A 73 10.51 6.91 -3.92
N ALA A 74 10.28 6.51 -2.66
CA ALA A 74 11.29 6.55 -1.61
C ALA A 74 12.48 5.65 -1.93
N TYR A 75 12.23 4.44 -2.46
CA TYR A 75 13.31 3.54 -2.87
C TYR A 75 14.16 4.13 -4.00
N LYS A 76 13.52 4.70 -5.04
CA LYS A 76 14.22 5.38 -6.14
C LYS A 76 15.08 6.54 -5.61
N LEU A 77 14.53 7.36 -4.71
CA LEU A 77 15.26 8.48 -4.10
C LEU A 77 16.47 8.02 -3.27
N MET A 78 16.29 7.03 -2.39
CA MET A 78 17.37 6.48 -1.58
C MET A 78 18.47 5.86 -2.45
N TRP A 79 18.09 5.16 -3.52
CA TRP A 79 19.04 4.56 -4.45
C TRP A 79 19.87 5.62 -5.18
N LEU A 80 19.22 6.67 -5.70
CA LEU A 80 19.91 7.79 -6.35
C LEU A 80 20.86 8.50 -5.40
N HIS A 81 20.45 8.74 -4.15
CA HIS A 81 21.29 9.38 -3.15
C HIS A 81 22.53 8.54 -2.82
N ARG A 82 22.37 7.22 -2.62
CA ARG A 82 23.48 6.30 -2.33
C ARG A 82 24.50 6.23 -3.48
N HIS A 83 24.06 6.30 -4.74
CA HIS A 83 24.97 6.31 -5.89
C HIS A 83 25.64 7.67 -6.11
N ARG A 84 24.99 8.78 -5.73
CA ARG A 84 25.59 10.12 -5.79
C ARG A 84 26.70 10.32 -4.76
N VAL A 85 26.56 9.74 -3.56
CA VAL A 85 27.54 9.84 -2.45
C VAL A 85 28.76 8.93 -2.65
N ARG A 86 28.67 7.93 -3.55
CA ARG A 86 29.77 7.00 -3.85
C ARG A 86 30.63 7.40 -5.06
N LYS A 87 30.25 8.47 -5.76
CA LYS A 87 31.12 9.16 -6.74
C LYS A 87 31.86 10.27 -6.04
#